data_AF-A0A0R0L390-F1
#
_entry.id   AF-A0A0R0L390-F1
#
_cell.length_a   1.000
_cell.length_b   1.000
_cell.length_c   1.000
_cell.angle_alpha   90.00
_cell.angle_beta   90.00
_cell.angle_gamma   90.00
#
_symmetry.space_group_name_H-M   'P 1'
#
loop_
_entity.id
_entity.type
_entity.pdbx_description
1 polymer ?
#
loop_
_entity_poly.entity_id
_entity_poly.type
_entity_poly.pdbx_seq_one_letter_code
_entity_poly.pdbx_strand_id
1 'polypeptide(L)'
;MNLLSQSTAPSTSLSPSCFLPRHPHAGFSSGTFKFLKKESRCLRKAGRTKITAKFELKPPPYPLSALEPIMSQETLEYHWGKHHRTYVDNLNRQIDGTDLDGNSLENTIVITYNKGDILPAFNNAAQAWNHDFFWESMKPGGGGRPSGDLLNLIERDFGSFEKFLDEFKTAASTQFGSGWAWLAYKESRLDVENAVNPLQSDEDKKLVVVKTPNAVNPLVWNYYHPLLTIDVWEHAYFIDFQNQRRDYISVFMDKLVSWDAVSSRLEQAKALIKEREREAERKRREEEEKRTSSEAIPEIYSDGDADLDAE
;
A
#
# COMPACT_ATOMS: atom_id res chain seq x y z
N MET A 1 -4.20 2.48 65.17
CA MET A 1 -3.41 3.73 65.05
C MET A 1 -3.97 4.46 63.84
N ASN A 2 -4.61 5.64 63.96
CA ASN A 2 -4.03 6.97 64.21
C ASN A 2 -2.93 7.29 63.17
N LEU A 3 -2.95 8.39 62.40
CA LEU A 3 -3.62 9.71 62.57
C LEU A 3 -3.86 10.44 61.23
N LEU A 4 -4.66 11.52 61.25
CA LEU A 4 -4.73 12.56 60.21
C LEU A 4 -3.44 13.42 60.17
N SER A 5 -3.22 14.24 59.12
CA SER A 5 -2.99 15.71 59.23
C SER A 5 -2.40 16.39 57.96
N GLN A 6 -3.18 17.34 57.37
CA GLN A 6 -2.83 18.71 56.91
C GLN A 6 -1.83 18.94 55.74
N SER A 7 -2.21 19.70 54.69
CA SER A 7 -2.13 21.18 54.50
C SER A 7 -0.75 21.63 53.97
N THR A 8 -0.59 22.46 52.93
CA THR A 8 -0.91 23.91 52.88
C THR A 8 -1.13 24.48 51.46
N ALA A 9 -1.65 25.73 51.39
CA ALA A 9 -1.74 26.58 50.19
C ALA A 9 -1.04 27.95 50.42
N PRO A 10 -0.81 28.76 49.36
CA PRO A 10 -1.47 30.09 49.23
C PRO A 10 -1.95 30.35 47.77
N SER A 11 -3.03 31.06 47.42
CA SER A 11 -3.46 32.47 47.67
C SER A 11 -2.44 33.51 47.11
N THR A 12 -2.79 34.58 46.38
CA THR A 12 -4.03 35.42 46.27
C THR A 12 -4.17 36.19 44.92
N SER A 13 -5.43 36.52 44.55
CA SER A 13 -6.01 37.69 43.82
C SER A 13 -5.13 38.71 43.04
N LEU A 14 -5.57 39.31 41.90
CA LEU A 14 -6.60 40.39 41.84
C LEU A 14 -7.14 40.68 40.41
N SER A 15 -8.38 41.20 40.33
CA SER A 15 -8.99 41.95 39.20
C SER A 15 -9.26 43.41 39.63
N PRO A 16 -9.44 44.42 38.72
CA PRO A 16 -10.77 44.77 38.12
C PRO A 16 -10.67 45.26 36.64
N SER A 17 -11.64 45.05 35.72
CA SER A 17 -13.04 45.56 35.54
C SER A 17 -13.22 46.93 34.84
N CYS A 18 -14.03 46.93 33.76
CA CYS A 18 -14.79 48.05 33.12
C CYS A 18 -13.99 49.18 32.41
N PHE A 19 -14.33 49.67 31.21
CA PHE A 19 -15.59 50.35 30.82
C PHE A 19 -15.79 50.48 29.28
N LEU A 20 -17.05 50.68 28.84
CA LEU A 20 -17.45 51.18 27.50
C LEU A 20 -17.85 52.68 27.58
N PRO A 21 -17.79 53.44 26.46
CA PRO A 21 -19.02 54.15 26.03
C PRO A 21 -19.23 54.26 24.50
N ARG A 22 -20.40 54.80 24.10
CA ARG A 22 -20.91 54.96 22.72
C ARG A 22 -20.64 56.35 22.09
N HIS A 23 -20.55 56.38 20.74
CA HIS A 23 -21.03 57.36 19.72
C HIS A 23 -21.38 58.84 20.08
N PRO A 24 -21.13 59.83 19.16
CA PRO A 24 -22.10 60.17 18.09
C PRO A 24 -21.52 60.65 16.72
N HIS A 25 -22.40 61.16 15.84
CA HIS A 25 -22.24 61.37 14.37
C HIS A 25 -21.56 62.67 13.89
N ALA A 26 -20.83 62.57 12.76
CA ALA A 26 -20.69 63.52 11.64
C ALA A 26 -20.01 62.78 10.43
N GLY A 27 -20.01 63.22 9.16
CA GLY A 27 -20.76 64.29 8.47
C GLY A 27 -20.12 64.69 7.11
N PHE A 28 -20.78 64.36 5.97
CA PHE A 28 -20.54 64.81 4.57
C PHE A 28 -19.10 64.87 3.97
N SER A 29 -18.87 64.17 2.84
CA SER A 29 -18.31 64.76 1.61
C SER A 29 -18.45 63.82 0.40
N SER A 30 -18.57 64.38 -0.80
CA SER A 30 -18.76 63.66 -2.07
C SER A 30 -17.43 63.30 -2.75
N GLY A 31 -17.29 62.06 -3.24
CA GLY A 31 -16.13 61.62 -4.02
C GLY A 31 -16.50 60.61 -5.11
N THR A 32 -16.68 61.09 -6.35
CA THR A 32 -17.13 60.28 -7.50
C THR A 32 -15.99 59.42 -8.07
N PHE A 33 -15.71 58.28 -7.43
CA PHE A 33 -14.73 57.33 -7.97
C PHE A 33 -15.30 56.50 -9.14
N LYS A 34 -14.78 56.75 -10.34
CA LYS A 34 -15.10 55.97 -11.55
C LYS A 34 -14.58 54.54 -11.39
N PHE A 35 -15.48 53.58 -11.22
CA PHE A 35 -15.15 52.17 -11.16
C PHE A 35 -14.69 51.69 -12.54
N LEU A 36 -13.39 51.48 -12.73
CA LEU A 36 -12.84 50.82 -13.92
C LEU A 36 -13.35 49.37 -13.92
N LYS A 37 -14.29 49.09 -14.84
CA LYS A 37 -14.94 47.79 -15.00
C LYS A 37 -13.95 46.78 -15.59
N LYS A 38 -13.03 46.29 -14.75
CA LYS A 38 -12.10 45.22 -15.10
C LYS A 38 -12.94 43.97 -15.37
N GLU A 39 -13.05 43.60 -16.65
CA GLU A 39 -13.78 42.41 -17.05
C GLU A 39 -13.10 41.17 -16.47
N SER A 40 -13.61 40.72 -15.34
CA SER A 40 -13.29 39.41 -14.78
C SER A 40 -13.82 38.36 -15.75
N ARG A 41 -12.99 37.95 -16.71
CA ARG A 41 -13.19 36.71 -17.47
C ARG A 41 -13.20 35.57 -16.46
N CYS A 42 -14.40 35.27 -15.96
CA CYS A 42 -14.68 34.06 -15.21
C CYS A 42 -14.48 32.90 -16.20
N LEU A 43 -13.26 32.36 -16.22
CA LEU A 43 -12.98 31.09 -16.86
C LEU A 43 -13.95 30.10 -16.23
N ARG A 44 -14.87 29.60 -17.07
CA ARG A 44 -15.96 28.75 -16.63
C ARG A 44 -15.37 27.58 -15.88
N LYS A 45 -15.84 27.40 -14.64
CA LYS A 45 -15.53 26.25 -13.79
C LYS A 45 -15.70 24.99 -14.64
N ALA A 46 -14.59 24.31 -14.94
CA ALA A 46 -14.65 23.04 -15.65
C ALA A 46 -15.59 22.11 -14.86
N GLY A 47 -16.48 21.41 -15.58
CA GLY A 47 -17.47 20.55 -14.94
C GLY A 47 -16.77 19.53 -14.04
N ARG A 48 -17.26 19.38 -12.81
CA ARG A 48 -16.76 18.41 -11.84
C ARG A 48 -16.76 17.03 -12.49
N THR A 49 -15.59 16.49 -12.82
CA THR A 49 -15.40 15.09 -13.21
C THR A 49 -15.84 14.25 -12.03
N LYS A 50 -17.06 13.72 -12.09
CA LYS A 50 -17.55 12.76 -11.10
C LYS A 50 -16.99 11.39 -11.48
N ILE A 51 -15.71 11.19 -11.20
CA ILE A 51 -15.23 9.86 -10.89
C ILE A 51 -15.80 9.53 -9.50
N THR A 52 -16.20 8.27 -9.31
CA THR A 52 -16.68 7.72 -8.04
C THR A 52 -16.38 6.22 -8.05
N ALA A 53 -15.11 5.87 -8.25
CA ALA A 53 -14.67 4.48 -8.16
C ALA A 53 -14.61 4.10 -6.68
N LYS A 54 -15.73 3.58 -6.18
CA LYS A 54 -15.81 3.08 -4.81
C LYS A 54 -15.26 1.67 -4.77
N PHE A 55 -14.31 1.44 -3.87
CA PHE A 55 -13.91 0.09 -3.51
C PHE A 55 -15.08 -0.59 -2.78
N GLU A 56 -15.43 -1.79 -3.21
CA GLU A 56 -16.45 -2.61 -2.57
C GLU A 56 -15.79 -3.59 -1.58
N LEU A 57 -16.45 -3.85 -0.45
CA LEU A 57 -16.01 -4.88 0.48
C LEU A 57 -16.30 -6.26 -0.12
N LYS A 58 -15.30 -6.88 -0.73
CA LYS A 58 -15.42 -8.25 -1.24
C LYS A 58 -15.67 -9.23 -0.08
N PRO A 59 -16.64 -10.15 -0.18
CA PRO A 59 -16.78 -11.23 0.79
C PRO A 59 -15.59 -12.20 0.70
N PRO A 60 -15.26 -12.94 1.78
CA PRO A 60 -14.31 -14.06 1.70
C PRO A 60 -14.81 -15.10 0.67
N PRO A 61 -13.91 -15.89 0.04
CA PRO A 61 -14.29 -16.89 -0.96
C PRO A 61 -14.99 -18.14 -0.39
N TYR A 62 -15.50 -18.06 0.84
CA TYR A 62 -16.17 -19.11 1.60
C TYR A 62 -17.11 -18.50 2.66
N PRO A 63 -18.13 -19.24 3.15
CA PRO A 63 -19.00 -18.78 4.25
C PRO A 63 -18.22 -18.43 5.53
N LEU A 64 -18.72 -17.50 6.35
CA LEU A 64 -18.01 -17.01 7.54
C LEU A 64 -17.76 -18.09 8.61
N SER A 65 -18.54 -19.17 8.64
CA SER A 65 -18.33 -20.32 9.52
C SER A 65 -17.46 -21.43 8.91
N ALA A 66 -17.02 -21.31 7.65
CA ALA A 66 -16.38 -22.40 6.93
C ALA A 66 -14.93 -22.70 7.35
N LEU A 67 -14.35 -21.87 8.22
CA LEU A 67 -13.04 -22.09 8.83
C LEU A 67 -13.14 -22.67 10.26
N GLU A 68 -14.34 -22.97 10.76
CA GLU A 68 -14.52 -23.60 12.08
C GLU A 68 -14.01 -25.05 12.11
N PRO A 69 -13.53 -25.55 13.27
CA PRO A 69 -13.40 -24.86 14.56
C PRO A 69 -12.06 -24.13 14.71
N ILE A 70 -11.42 -23.76 13.60
CA ILE A 70 -10.02 -23.32 13.57
C ILE A 70 -9.88 -21.78 13.65
N MET A 71 -10.79 -21.08 12.97
CA MET A 71 -11.04 -19.66 13.14
C MET A 71 -12.56 -19.51 13.25
N SER A 72 -13.06 -18.89 14.32
CA SER A 72 -14.50 -18.87 14.59
C SER A 72 -15.29 -17.98 13.61
N GLN A 73 -16.58 -18.26 13.45
CA GLN A 73 -17.48 -17.35 12.75
C GLN A 73 -17.44 -15.94 13.38
N GLU A 74 -17.32 -15.84 14.71
CA GLU A 74 -17.20 -14.56 15.41
C GLU A 74 -15.95 -13.78 14.98
N THR A 75 -14.78 -14.43 14.90
CA THR A 75 -13.57 -13.82 14.35
C THR A 75 -13.81 -13.27 12.94
N LEU A 76 -14.47 -14.01 12.04
CA LEU A 76 -14.73 -13.50 10.68
C LEU A 76 -15.76 -12.36 10.65
N GLU A 77 -16.81 -12.41 11.48
CA GLU A 77 -17.80 -11.33 11.59
C GLU A 77 -17.20 -10.02 12.09
N TYR A 78 -16.24 -10.06 13.02
CA TYR A 78 -15.49 -8.88 13.44
C TYR A 78 -14.43 -8.49 12.41
N HIS A 79 -13.55 -9.41 12.03
CA HIS A 79 -12.36 -9.12 11.22
C HIS A 79 -12.73 -8.72 9.78
N TRP A 80 -13.60 -9.46 9.10
CA TRP A 80 -14.14 -9.03 7.80
C TRP A 80 -15.28 -8.01 7.97
N GLY A 81 -16.27 -8.34 8.79
CA GLY A 81 -17.52 -7.57 8.83
C GLY A 81 -17.41 -6.18 9.48
N LYS A 82 -16.42 -5.94 10.35
CA LYS A 82 -16.14 -4.65 11.00
C LYS A 82 -14.79 -4.05 10.61
N HIS A 83 -13.66 -4.74 10.83
CA HIS A 83 -12.33 -4.17 10.59
C HIS A 83 -12.09 -3.90 9.10
N HIS A 84 -12.19 -4.94 8.26
CA HIS A 84 -12.02 -4.79 6.80
C HIS A 84 -13.02 -3.79 6.21
N ARG A 85 -14.31 -3.89 6.58
CA ARG A 85 -15.34 -2.91 6.22
C ARG A 85 -14.94 -1.47 6.53
N THR A 86 -14.43 -1.22 7.74
CA THR A 86 -14.03 0.13 8.18
C THR A 86 -12.90 0.67 7.33
N TYR A 87 -11.91 -0.15 6.95
CA TYR A 87 -10.85 0.29 6.04
C TYR A 87 -11.39 0.69 4.66
N VAL A 88 -12.27 -0.11 4.07
CA VAL A 88 -12.91 0.19 2.78
C VAL A 88 -13.77 1.47 2.85
N ASP A 89 -14.61 1.60 3.88
CA ASP A 89 -15.47 2.79 4.07
C ASP A 89 -14.65 4.06 4.36
N ASN A 90 -13.54 3.95 5.09
CA ASN A 90 -12.63 5.06 5.33
C ASN A 90 -11.88 5.48 4.06
N LEU A 91 -11.35 4.52 3.30
CA LEU A 91 -10.65 4.75 2.05
C LEU A 91 -11.54 5.50 1.05
N ASN A 92 -12.76 5.00 0.85
CA ASN A 92 -13.75 5.63 -0.03
C ASN A 92 -14.05 7.09 0.37
N ARG A 93 -14.05 7.42 1.67
CA ARG A 93 -14.21 8.80 2.17
C ARG A 93 -12.96 9.68 2.02
N GLN A 94 -11.78 9.08 1.91
CA GLN A 94 -10.51 9.79 1.74
C GLN A 94 -10.19 10.11 0.28
N ILE A 95 -10.66 9.28 -0.68
CA ILE A 95 -10.36 9.44 -2.10
C ILE A 95 -11.44 10.18 -2.90
N ASP A 96 -12.70 10.25 -2.43
CA ASP A 96 -13.84 10.87 -3.14
C ASP A 96 -13.51 12.31 -3.60
N GLY A 97 -13.43 12.50 -4.92
CA GLY A 97 -13.11 13.79 -5.53
C GLY A 97 -11.65 14.25 -5.40
N THR A 98 -10.72 13.34 -5.11
CA THR A 98 -9.27 13.54 -5.19
C THR A 98 -8.69 12.93 -6.47
N ASP A 99 -7.42 13.20 -6.78
CA ASP A 99 -6.69 12.56 -7.89
C ASP A 99 -6.42 11.05 -7.67
N LEU A 100 -6.83 10.49 -6.52
CA LEU A 100 -6.82 9.05 -6.25
C LEU A 100 -8.13 8.35 -6.69
N ASP A 101 -9.19 9.10 -6.98
CA ASP A 101 -10.47 8.55 -7.43
C ASP A 101 -10.33 7.96 -8.84
N GLY A 102 -10.67 6.69 -9.01
CA GLY A 102 -10.49 5.93 -10.25
C GLY A 102 -9.20 5.12 -10.36
N ASN A 103 -8.25 5.27 -9.43
CA ASN A 103 -7.07 4.41 -9.39
C ASN A 103 -7.40 3.00 -8.90
N SER A 104 -6.58 2.02 -9.29
CA SER A 104 -6.60 0.70 -8.65
C SER A 104 -6.16 0.80 -7.18
N LEU A 105 -6.47 -0.23 -6.40
CA LEU A 105 -6.11 -0.27 -4.98
C LEU A 105 -4.58 -0.33 -4.83
N GLU A 106 -3.92 -1.13 -5.67
CA GLU A 106 -2.47 -1.27 -5.77
C GLU A 106 -1.78 0.06 -6.12
N ASN A 107 -2.27 0.79 -7.13
CA ASN A 107 -1.71 2.09 -7.51
C ASN A 107 -1.91 3.12 -6.37
N THR A 108 -3.07 3.10 -5.73
CA THR A 108 -3.36 3.97 -4.57
C THR A 108 -2.37 3.69 -3.44
N ILE A 109 -2.08 2.41 -3.13
CA ILE A 109 -1.09 2.00 -2.12
C ILE A 109 0.31 2.53 -2.46
N VAL A 110 0.79 2.28 -3.69
CA VAL A 110 2.15 2.67 -4.10
C VAL A 110 2.32 4.20 -4.10
N ILE A 111 1.34 4.95 -4.61
CA ILE A 111 1.35 6.42 -4.59
C ILE A 111 1.34 6.94 -3.15
N THR A 112 0.43 6.44 -2.31
CA THR A 112 0.21 6.99 -0.96
C THR A 112 1.26 6.53 0.05
N TYR A 113 2.04 5.49 -0.24
CA TYR A 113 3.22 5.15 0.57
C TYR A 113 4.30 6.24 0.50
N ASN A 114 4.43 6.94 -0.64
CA ASN A 114 5.27 8.14 -0.81
C ASN A 114 6.68 7.99 -0.20
N LYS A 115 7.40 6.93 -0.60
CA LYS A 115 8.76 6.59 -0.12
C LYS A 115 8.89 6.41 1.41
N GLY A 116 7.79 6.16 2.11
CA GLY A 116 7.72 6.07 3.58
C GLY A 116 7.20 7.34 4.26
N ASP A 117 7.06 8.47 3.56
CA ASP A 117 6.37 9.68 4.04
C ASP A 117 4.85 9.54 3.80
N ILE A 118 4.26 8.60 4.54
CA ILE A 118 2.94 8.03 4.32
C ILE A 118 1.82 9.10 4.25
N LEU A 119 1.11 9.14 3.11
CA LEU A 119 -0.06 10.01 2.90
C LEU A 119 -1.32 9.42 3.58
N PRO A 120 -2.32 10.26 3.93
CA PRO A 120 -3.44 9.84 4.79
C PRO A 120 -4.27 8.63 4.32
N ALA A 121 -4.37 8.38 3.02
CA ALA A 121 -5.14 7.29 2.46
C ALA A 121 -4.44 5.91 2.54
N PHE A 122 -3.12 5.88 2.70
CA PHE A 122 -2.30 4.66 2.64
C PHE A 122 -2.76 3.57 3.60
N ASN A 123 -2.95 3.91 4.89
CA ASN A 123 -3.27 2.90 5.90
C ASN A 123 -4.60 2.19 5.60
N ASN A 124 -5.60 2.91 5.08
CA ASN A 124 -6.88 2.30 4.70
C ASN A 124 -6.78 1.56 3.36
N ALA A 125 -6.04 2.09 2.38
CA ALA A 125 -5.78 1.43 1.10
C ALA A 125 -5.05 0.10 1.27
N ALA A 126 -3.93 0.13 1.98
CA ALA A 126 -3.09 -1.04 2.21
C ALA A 126 -3.79 -2.06 3.12
N GLN A 127 -4.49 -1.65 4.19
CA GLN A 127 -5.25 -2.61 5.00
C GLN A 127 -6.39 -3.26 4.20
N ALA A 128 -7.15 -2.53 3.37
CA ALA A 128 -8.17 -3.14 2.52
C ALA A 128 -7.57 -4.23 1.61
N TRP A 129 -6.46 -3.92 0.95
CA TRP A 129 -5.76 -4.90 0.09
C TRP A 129 -5.19 -6.09 0.87
N ASN A 130 -4.60 -5.85 2.04
CA ASN A 130 -4.04 -6.90 2.90
C ASN A 130 -5.13 -7.88 3.34
N HIS A 131 -6.32 -7.40 3.67
CA HIS A 131 -7.44 -8.24 4.09
C HIS A 131 -8.04 -9.01 2.91
N ASP A 132 -8.31 -8.37 1.77
CA ASP A 132 -8.68 -9.07 0.51
C ASP A 132 -7.73 -10.25 0.24
N PHE A 133 -6.42 -9.97 0.28
CA PHE A 133 -5.36 -10.95 0.04
C PHE A 133 -5.30 -12.05 1.13
N PHE A 134 -5.62 -11.73 2.38
CA PHE A 134 -5.67 -12.66 3.52
C PHE A 134 -6.83 -13.64 3.43
N TRP A 135 -8.04 -13.20 3.05
CA TRP A 135 -9.19 -14.10 2.87
C TRP A 135 -8.93 -15.13 1.77
N GLU A 136 -8.36 -14.71 0.65
CA GLU A 136 -7.90 -15.58 -0.43
C GLU A 136 -6.71 -16.49 -0.05
N SER A 137 -5.95 -16.13 0.99
CA SER A 137 -4.82 -16.92 1.48
C SER A 137 -5.26 -18.15 2.28
N MET A 138 -6.54 -18.26 2.63
CA MET A 138 -7.12 -19.37 3.39
C MET A 138 -8.16 -20.16 2.57
N LYS A 139 -8.44 -21.40 2.98
CA LYS A 139 -9.60 -22.16 2.51
C LYS A 139 -10.09 -23.16 3.57
N PRO A 140 -11.38 -23.56 3.53
CA PRO A 140 -11.87 -24.72 4.28
C PRO A 140 -11.07 -25.98 3.90
N GLY A 141 -10.56 -26.71 4.90
CA GLY A 141 -9.69 -27.87 4.65
C GLY A 141 -8.35 -27.50 4.01
N GLY A 142 -7.81 -26.33 4.32
CA GLY A 142 -6.48 -25.89 3.90
C GLY A 142 -5.33 -26.51 4.71
N GLY A 143 -4.17 -25.88 4.65
CA GLY A 143 -2.96 -26.35 5.29
C GLY A 143 -2.28 -27.48 4.53
N GLY A 144 -1.57 -28.36 5.25
CA GLY A 144 -0.71 -29.38 4.62
C GLY A 144 0.50 -28.77 3.91
N ARG A 145 0.91 -29.36 2.77
CA ARG A 145 2.07 -28.91 1.98
C ARG A 145 1.66 -28.43 0.59
N PRO A 146 2.39 -27.47 -0.01
CA PRO A 146 2.29 -27.17 -1.43
C PRO A 146 2.88 -28.33 -2.26
N SER A 147 2.68 -28.27 -3.57
CA SER A 147 3.22 -29.23 -4.53
C SER A 147 3.73 -28.52 -5.79
N GLY A 148 4.35 -29.26 -6.71
CA GLY A 148 4.79 -28.74 -8.00
C GLY A 148 5.85 -27.63 -7.89
N ASP A 149 5.76 -26.63 -8.77
CA ASP A 149 6.74 -25.53 -8.89
C ASP A 149 6.91 -24.73 -7.59
N LEU A 150 5.84 -24.53 -6.82
CA LEU A 150 5.90 -23.83 -5.53
C LEU A 150 6.72 -24.61 -4.50
N LEU A 151 6.53 -25.93 -4.38
CA LEU A 151 7.32 -26.76 -3.48
C LEU A 151 8.79 -26.79 -3.92
N ASN A 152 9.05 -26.95 -5.21
CA ASN A 152 10.41 -26.95 -5.77
C ASN A 152 11.15 -25.63 -5.48
N LEU A 153 10.49 -24.48 -5.59
CA LEU A 153 11.08 -23.19 -5.24
C LEU A 153 11.29 -23.04 -3.72
N ILE A 154 10.38 -23.55 -2.88
CA ILE A 154 10.56 -23.55 -1.43
C ILE A 154 11.78 -24.38 -1.03
N GLU A 155 11.92 -25.58 -1.58
CA GLU A 155 13.07 -26.46 -1.32
C GLU A 155 14.38 -25.87 -1.86
N ARG A 156 14.34 -25.17 -3.00
CA ARG A 156 15.50 -24.44 -3.55
C ARG A 156 15.94 -23.28 -2.64
N ASP A 157 15.00 -22.44 -2.21
CA ASP A 157 15.31 -21.14 -1.58
C ASP A 157 15.48 -21.22 -0.06
N PHE A 158 14.82 -22.16 0.61
CA PHE A 158 14.89 -22.38 2.06
C PHE A 158 15.56 -23.72 2.43
N GLY A 159 15.86 -24.58 1.45
CA GLY A 159 16.48 -25.89 1.64
C GLY A 159 15.52 -27.01 2.05
N SER A 160 14.37 -26.71 2.64
CA SER A 160 13.23 -27.64 2.80
C SER A 160 11.94 -26.89 3.16
N PHE A 161 10.78 -27.55 3.02
CA PHE A 161 9.50 -26.99 3.44
C PHE A 161 9.44 -26.69 4.94
N GLU A 162 10.06 -27.53 5.78
CA GLU A 162 10.11 -27.35 7.23
C GLU A 162 10.93 -26.10 7.61
N LYS A 163 12.06 -25.86 6.93
CA LYS A 163 12.87 -24.66 7.15
C LYS A 163 12.13 -23.38 6.77
N PHE A 164 11.44 -23.39 5.62
CA PHE A 164 10.52 -22.32 5.22
C PHE A 164 9.43 -22.09 6.28
N LEU A 165 8.82 -23.18 6.78
CA LEU A 165 7.76 -23.12 7.77
C LEU A 165 8.26 -22.50 9.08
N ASP A 166 9.44 -22.90 9.56
CA ASP A 166 10.07 -22.34 10.76
C ASP A 166 10.43 -20.85 10.57
N GLU A 167 10.96 -20.46 9.40
CA GLU A 167 11.27 -19.06 9.08
C GLU A 167 9.99 -18.20 9.03
N PHE A 168 8.94 -18.67 8.37
CA PHE A 168 7.64 -17.98 8.29
C PHE A 168 6.97 -17.87 9.67
N LYS A 169 6.91 -18.97 10.44
CA LYS A 169 6.38 -18.97 11.81
C LYS A 169 7.18 -18.03 12.72
N THR A 170 8.50 -17.95 12.53
CA THR A 170 9.39 -17.01 13.25
C THR A 170 9.13 -15.56 12.85
N ALA A 171 8.99 -15.25 11.56
CA ALA A 171 8.69 -13.89 11.09
C ALA A 171 7.36 -13.37 11.65
N ALA A 172 6.30 -14.17 11.56
CA ALA A 172 4.98 -13.87 12.14
C ALA A 172 5.03 -13.69 13.66
N SER A 173 5.76 -14.57 14.37
CA SER A 173 5.88 -14.50 15.84
C SER A 173 6.71 -13.30 16.33
N THR A 174 7.68 -12.85 15.53
CA THR A 174 8.62 -11.78 15.91
C THR A 174 8.27 -10.41 15.32
N GLN A 175 7.12 -10.26 14.65
CA GLN A 175 6.57 -8.96 14.31
C GLN A 175 6.03 -8.30 15.59
N PHE A 176 6.74 -7.31 16.12
CA PHE A 176 6.31 -6.64 17.34
C PHE A 176 5.10 -5.73 17.09
N GLY A 177 4.12 -5.74 17.99
CA GLY A 177 2.85 -5.05 17.82
C GLY A 177 2.03 -5.58 16.65
N SER A 178 1.35 -4.67 15.96
CA SER A 178 0.54 -4.91 14.77
C SER A 178 1.38 -5.07 13.51
N GLY A 179 0.94 -5.95 12.60
CA GLY A 179 1.59 -6.15 11.31
C GLY A 179 1.22 -7.46 10.65
N TRP A 180 2.02 -7.84 9.66
CA TRP A 180 1.80 -8.98 8.78
C TRP A 180 3.10 -9.75 8.56
N ALA A 181 3.01 -11.04 8.23
CA ALA A 181 4.13 -11.80 7.68
C ALA A 181 3.76 -12.42 6.34
N TRP A 182 4.71 -12.41 5.40
CA TRP A 182 4.49 -12.69 4.00
C TRP A 182 5.51 -13.68 3.46
N LEU A 183 5.06 -14.54 2.56
CA LEU A 183 5.90 -15.16 1.55
C LEU A 183 5.74 -14.34 0.28
N ALA A 184 6.83 -13.89 -0.31
CA ALA A 184 6.82 -13.14 -1.56
C ALA A 184 7.81 -13.72 -2.56
N TYR A 185 7.54 -13.53 -3.85
CA TYR A 185 8.50 -13.75 -4.93
C TYR A 185 9.20 -12.44 -5.26
N LYS A 186 10.52 -12.38 -5.04
CA LYS A 186 11.37 -11.24 -5.33
C LYS A 186 11.88 -11.33 -6.76
N GLU A 187 11.52 -10.37 -7.61
CA GLU A 187 11.88 -10.31 -9.03
C GLU A 187 13.40 -10.12 -9.20
N SER A 188 13.99 -9.08 -8.60
CA SER A 188 15.39 -8.70 -8.86
C SER A 188 16.14 -8.07 -7.68
N ARG A 189 17.49 -8.17 -7.69
CA ARG A 189 18.42 -7.22 -7.05
C ARG A 189 18.29 -5.85 -7.74
N LEU A 190 17.78 -4.83 -7.06
CA LEU A 190 18.48 -3.53 -6.94
C LEU A 190 17.74 -2.53 -6.05
N ASP A 191 18.43 -1.42 -5.80
CA ASP A 191 18.05 -0.30 -4.96
C ASP A 191 16.67 0.27 -5.32
N VAL A 192 15.78 0.35 -4.33
CA VAL A 192 14.47 0.99 -4.50
C VAL A 192 14.51 2.27 -3.68
N GLU A 193 14.52 3.44 -4.34
CA GLU A 193 14.47 4.74 -3.64
C GLU A 193 13.28 4.86 -2.66
N ASN A 194 12.24 4.05 -2.89
CA ASN A 194 11.03 4.03 -2.09
C ASN A 194 11.09 3.05 -0.90
N ALA A 195 12.13 2.22 -0.75
CA ALA A 195 12.19 1.20 0.28
C ALA A 195 13.48 1.27 1.11
N VAL A 196 13.33 1.42 2.43
CA VAL A 196 14.35 0.94 3.38
C VAL A 196 14.33 -0.59 3.30
N ASN A 197 15.04 -1.14 2.33
CA ASN A 197 14.99 -2.54 1.97
C ASN A 197 15.44 -3.41 3.16
N PRO A 198 14.56 -4.26 3.74
CA PRO A 198 14.90 -4.99 4.96
C PRO A 198 16.01 -6.04 4.76
N LEU A 199 16.25 -6.50 3.52
CA LEU A 199 17.26 -7.50 3.20
C LEU A 199 17.90 -7.21 1.84
N GLN A 200 19.11 -6.65 1.86
CA GLN A 200 20.03 -6.79 0.72
C GLN A 200 20.31 -8.29 0.54
N SER A 201 19.99 -8.83 -0.63
CA SER A 201 20.18 -10.24 -0.95
C SER A 201 20.62 -10.36 -2.39
N ASP A 202 21.68 -11.15 -2.57
CA ASP A 202 22.48 -11.30 -3.77
C ASP A 202 21.84 -12.21 -4.83
N GLU A 203 20.52 -12.37 -4.82
CA GLU A 203 19.81 -13.32 -5.68
C GLU A 203 18.47 -12.75 -6.17
N ASP A 204 18.24 -12.94 -7.47
CA ASP A 204 17.04 -12.58 -8.22
C ASP A 204 16.07 -13.78 -8.29
N LYS A 205 14.80 -13.52 -8.61
CA LYS A 205 13.80 -14.56 -8.91
C LYS A 205 13.68 -15.65 -7.83
N LYS A 206 13.66 -15.21 -6.56
CA LYS A 206 13.62 -16.07 -5.37
C LYS A 206 12.45 -15.81 -4.44
N LEU A 207 12.05 -16.83 -3.70
CA LEU A 207 11.16 -16.71 -2.57
C LEU A 207 11.89 -16.07 -1.38
N VAL A 208 11.14 -15.29 -0.61
CA VAL A 208 11.60 -14.60 0.60
C VAL A 208 10.48 -14.54 1.63
N VAL A 209 10.82 -14.75 2.90
CA VAL A 209 9.95 -14.42 4.02
C VAL A 209 10.24 -12.99 4.48
N VAL A 210 9.21 -12.18 4.63
CA VAL A 210 9.30 -10.79 5.10
C VAL A 210 8.17 -10.50 6.08
N LYS A 211 8.40 -9.59 7.03
CA LYS A 211 7.38 -9.09 7.96
C LYS A 211 7.29 -7.58 7.87
N THR A 212 6.09 -7.04 8.08
CA THR A 212 5.80 -5.62 7.89
C THR A 212 5.01 -5.06 9.07
N PRO A 213 5.30 -3.81 9.50
CA PRO A 213 4.55 -3.16 10.56
C PRO A 213 3.21 -2.58 10.04
N ASN A 214 2.20 -2.59 10.90
CA ASN A 214 0.91 -1.94 10.68
C ASN A 214 0.25 -2.36 9.35
N ALA A 215 0.16 -1.43 8.39
CA ALA A 215 -0.49 -1.61 7.10
C ALA A 215 0.46 -1.92 5.94
N VAL A 216 1.78 -1.80 6.16
CA VAL A 216 2.78 -1.96 5.09
C VAL A 216 2.69 -3.36 4.48
N ASN A 217 2.82 -3.46 3.16
CA ASN A 217 2.83 -4.72 2.43
C ASN A 217 3.91 -4.69 1.33
N PRO A 218 4.30 -5.83 0.74
CA PRO A 218 5.44 -5.86 -0.18
C PRO A 218 5.23 -5.11 -1.51
N LEU A 219 4.00 -4.70 -1.87
CA LEU A 219 3.74 -3.94 -3.10
C LEU A 219 4.53 -2.63 -3.13
N VAL A 220 4.71 -1.98 -1.99
CA VAL A 220 5.42 -0.69 -1.89
C VAL A 220 6.91 -0.80 -2.18
N TRP A 221 7.44 -2.01 -2.32
CA TRP A 221 8.83 -2.31 -2.67
C TRP A 221 9.02 -2.65 -4.15
N ASN A 222 7.97 -2.55 -4.98
CA ASN A 222 7.90 -2.70 -6.45
C ASN A 222 8.36 -4.04 -7.09
N TYR A 223 9.27 -4.78 -6.45
CA TYR A 223 9.88 -6.01 -6.95
C TYR A 223 9.49 -7.25 -6.13
N TYR A 224 8.58 -7.11 -5.18
CA TYR A 224 8.09 -8.20 -4.34
C TYR A 224 6.63 -8.49 -4.72
N HIS A 225 6.37 -9.68 -5.25
CA HIS A 225 5.02 -10.18 -5.51
C HIS A 225 4.55 -11.00 -4.30
N PRO A 226 3.57 -10.53 -3.51
CA PRO A 226 3.07 -11.30 -2.37
C PRO A 226 2.40 -12.59 -2.85
N LEU A 227 2.69 -13.71 -2.18
CA LEU A 227 2.11 -15.03 -2.48
C LEU A 227 1.20 -15.54 -1.35
N LEU A 228 1.67 -15.44 -0.11
CA LEU A 228 0.96 -15.80 1.12
C LEU A 228 1.09 -14.66 2.14
N THR A 229 0.06 -14.43 2.94
CA THR A 229 0.12 -13.55 4.13
C THR A 229 -0.54 -14.19 5.33
N ILE A 230 -0.14 -13.76 6.52
CA ILE A 230 -0.87 -13.98 7.77
C ILE A 230 -1.01 -12.64 8.51
N ASP A 231 -2.24 -12.30 8.91
CA ASP A 231 -2.49 -11.17 9.80
C ASP A 231 -2.02 -11.53 11.22
N VAL A 232 -1.16 -10.72 11.83
CA VAL A 232 -0.73 -10.85 13.24
C VAL A 232 -1.08 -9.64 14.10
N TRP A 233 -2.00 -8.78 13.64
CA TRP A 233 -2.77 -7.90 14.50
C TRP A 233 -3.63 -8.73 15.47
N GLU A 234 -3.81 -8.24 16.70
CA GLU A 234 -4.55 -8.99 17.73
C GLU A 234 -6.01 -9.28 17.33
N HIS A 235 -6.67 -8.40 16.58
CA HIS A 235 -8.04 -8.62 16.10
C HIS A 235 -8.20 -9.88 15.23
N ALA A 236 -7.12 -10.41 14.65
CA ALA A 236 -7.15 -11.60 13.78
C ALA A 236 -7.19 -12.93 14.55
N TYR A 237 -6.84 -12.93 15.84
CA TYR A 237 -6.71 -14.15 16.64
C TYR A 237 -7.13 -14.03 18.11
N PHE A 238 -7.38 -12.85 18.66
CA PHE A 238 -7.59 -12.69 20.11
C PHE A 238 -8.90 -13.33 20.61
N ILE A 239 -9.93 -13.39 19.77
CA ILE A 239 -11.20 -14.09 20.07
C ILE A 239 -10.94 -15.60 20.25
N ASP A 240 -10.15 -16.21 19.35
CA ASP A 240 -9.94 -17.67 19.32
C ASP A 240 -8.74 -18.14 20.18
N PHE A 241 -7.70 -17.31 20.34
CA PHE A 241 -6.41 -17.68 20.95
C PHE A 241 -5.92 -16.73 22.06
N GLN A 242 -6.56 -15.58 22.26
CA GLN A 242 -6.13 -14.51 23.18
C GLN A 242 -4.66 -14.13 22.95
N ASN A 243 -3.77 -14.32 23.94
CA ASN A 243 -2.35 -14.00 23.82
C ASN A 243 -1.52 -15.10 23.10
N GLN A 244 -2.11 -16.23 22.72
CA GLN A 244 -1.42 -17.40 22.17
C GLN A 244 -1.14 -17.27 20.66
N ARG A 245 -0.52 -16.15 20.24
CA ARG A 245 -0.21 -15.84 18.83
C ARG A 245 0.53 -16.98 18.12
N ARG A 246 1.46 -17.67 18.82
CA ARG A 246 2.23 -18.79 18.25
C ARG A 246 1.37 -20.00 17.87
N ASP A 247 0.30 -20.23 18.61
CA ASP A 247 -0.60 -21.35 18.38
C ASP A 247 -1.53 -21.03 17.20
N TYR A 248 -2.05 -19.80 17.14
CA TYR A 248 -2.72 -19.26 15.96
C TYR A 248 -1.86 -19.37 14.69
N ILE A 249 -0.62 -18.90 14.72
CA ILE A 249 0.31 -18.97 13.57
C ILE A 249 0.55 -20.43 13.15
N SER A 250 0.73 -21.32 14.12
CA SER A 250 0.95 -22.75 13.83
C SER A 250 -0.28 -23.37 13.18
N VAL A 251 -1.44 -23.15 13.77
CA VAL A 251 -2.72 -23.70 13.31
C VAL A 251 -3.15 -23.12 11.96
N PHE A 252 -2.87 -21.83 11.69
CA PHE A 252 -3.07 -21.20 10.38
C PHE A 252 -2.30 -21.94 9.28
N MET A 253 -0.99 -22.13 9.47
CA MET A 253 -0.14 -22.82 8.49
C MET A 253 -0.56 -24.29 8.31
N ASP A 254 -0.88 -24.96 9.41
CA ASP A 254 -1.13 -26.39 9.42
C ASP A 254 -2.54 -26.76 8.88
N LYS A 255 -3.53 -25.84 8.91
CA LYS A 255 -4.95 -26.14 8.61
C LYS A 255 -5.73 -25.12 7.76
N LEU A 256 -5.24 -23.89 7.56
CA LEU A 256 -6.01 -22.85 6.85
C LEU A 256 -5.41 -22.49 5.48
N VAL A 257 -4.08 -22.51 5.31
CA VAL A 257 -3.42 -22.01 4.10
C VAL A 257 -3.95 -22.65 2.80
N SER A 258 -4.32 -21.80 1.84
CA SER A 258 -4.69 -22.20 0.49
C SER A 258 -3.47 -22.28 -0.43
N TRP A 259 -2.76 -23.41 -0.42
CA TRP A 259 -1.58 -23.61 -1.28
C TRP A 259 -1.88 -23.47 -2.79
N ASP A 260 -3.14 -23.68 -3.21
CA ASP A 260 -3.59 -23.46 -4.58
C ASP A 260 -3.57 -21.96 -4.94
N ALA A 261 -4.03 -21.09 -4.02
CA ALA A 261 -3.98 -19.64 -4.20
C ALA A 261 -2.54 -19.12 -4.22
N VAL A 262 -1.68 -19.63 -3.32
CA VAL A 262 -0.23 -19.30 -3.30
C VAL A 262 0.43 -19.72 -4.61
N SER A 263 0.09 -20.90 -5.14
CA SER A 263 0.63 -21.41 -6.41
C SER A 263 0.15 -20.59 -7.61
N SER A 264 -1.14 -20.23 -7.67
CA SER A 264 -1.67 -19.38 -8.74
C SER A 264 -1.04 -17.99 -8.73
N ARG A 265 -0.82 -17.38 -7.56
CA ARG A 265 -0.12 -16.10 -7.41
C ARG A 265 1.34 -16.19 -7.86
N LEU A 266 2.01 -17.32 -7.62
CA LEU A 266 3.38 -17.57 -8.11
C LEU A 266 3.42 -17.66 -9.65
N GLU A 267 2.48 -18.36 -10.27
CA GLU A 267 2.39 -18.43 -11.74
C GLU A 267 2.12 -17.05 -12.34
N GLN A 268 1.20 -16.28 -11.76
CA GLN A 268 0.91 -14.89 -12.16
C GLN A 268 2.15 -14.00 -12.03
N ALA A 269 2.88 -14.07 -10.92
CA ALA A 269 4.13 -13.33 -10.72
C ALA A 269 5.17 -13.68 -11.80
N LYS A 270 5.44 -14.98 -12.03
CA LYS A 270 6.38 -15.45 -13.06
C LYS A 270 5.94 -15.02 -14.48
N ALA A 271 4.64 -14.98 -14.76
CA ALA A 271 4.10 -14.52 -16.04
C ALA A 271 4.30 -13.01 -16.25
N LEU A 272 3.96 -12.18 -15.25
CA LEU A 272 4.15 -10.72 -15.27
C LEU A 272 5.62 -10.34 -15.47
N ILE A 273 6.54 -11.01 -14.76
CA ILE A 273 7.98 -10.81 -14.88
C ILE A 273 8.43 -11.12 -16.32
N LYS A 274 8.01 -12.26 -16.88
CA LYS A 274 8.32 -12.66 -18.25
C LYS A 274 7.77 -11.68 -19.30
N GLU A 275 6.62 -11.07 -19.05
CA GLU A 275 6.05 -10.02 -19.90
C GLU A 275 6.86 -8.73 -19.84
N ARG A 276 7.22 -8.26 -18.62
CA ARG A 276 8.10 -7.11 -18.42
C ARG A 276 9.46 -7.28 -19.10
N GLU A 277 10.07 -8.46 -18.98
CA GLU A 277 11.36 -8.78 -19.62
C GLU A 277 11.27 -8.69 -21.15
N ARG A 278 10.20 -9.23 -21.75
CA ARG A 278 9.93 -9.13 -23.19
C ARG A 278 9.69 -7.70 -23.65
N GLU A 279 8.94 -6.91 -22.87
CA GLU A 279 8.69 -5.51 -23.21
C GLU A 279 9.96 -4.65 -23.11
N ALA A 280 10.79 -4.90 -22.09
CA ALA A 280 12.08 -4.25 -21.93
C ALA A 280 13.06 -4.62 -23.06
N GLU A 281 13.08 -5.89 -23.49
CA GLU A 281 13.86 -6.33 -24.65
C GLU A 281 13.37 -5.66 -25.94
N ARG A 282 12.05 -5.60 -26.17
CA ARG A 282 11.47 -4.90 -27.32
C ARG A 282 11.89 -3.42 -27.35
N LYS A 283 11.74 -2.69 -26.24
CA LYS A 283 12.13 -1.27 -26.13
C LYS A 283 13.61 -1.06 -26.42
N ARG A 284 14.50 -1.93 -25.90
CA ARG A 284 15.94 -1.87 -26.19
C ARG A 284 16.23 -2.02 -27.69
N ARG A 285 15.57 -2.95 -28.39
CA ARG A 285 15.70 -3.13 -29.84
C ARG A 285 15.18 -1.92 -30.61
N GLU A 286 14.00 -1.40 -30.26
CA GLU A 286 13.44 -0.18 -30.87
C GLU A 286 14.37 1.04 -30.70
N GLU A 287 15.01 1.19 -29.53
CA GLU A 287 16.02 2.23 -29.29
C GLU A 287 17.33 2.02 -30.06
N GLU A 288 17.74 0.77 -30.31
CA GLU A 288 18.93 0.41 -31.09
C GLU A 288 18.71 0.62 -32.60
N GLU A 289 17.55 0.21 -33.13
CA GLU A 289 17.12 0.49 -34.50
C GLU A 289 16.98 2.00 -34.75
N LYS A 290 16.43 2.75 -33.78
CA LYS A 290 16.34 4.22 -33.89
C LYS A 290 17.71 4.90 -33.90
N ARG A 291 18.68 4.40 -33.12
CA ARG A 291 20.06 4.90 -33.12
C ARG A 291 20.76 4.66 -34.45
N THR A 292 20.74 3.41 -34.93
CA THR A 292 21.37 3.04 -36.21
C THR A 292 20.73 3.74 -37.41
N SER A 293 19.41 3.95 -37.41
CA SER A 293 18.71 4.75 -38.43
C SER A 293 19.08 6.24 -38.39
N SER A 294 19.40 6.80 -37.21
CA SER A 294 19.86 8.20 -37.09
C SER A 294 21.33 8.41 -37.49
N GLU A 295 22.19 7.40 -37.33
CA GLU A 295 23.58 7.42 -37.80
C GLU A 295 23.69 7.18 -39.32
N ALA A 296 22.66 6.59 -39.93
CA ALA A 296 22.58 6.28 -41.37
C ALA A 296 22.15 7.46 -42.26
N ILE A 297 22.08 8.68 -41.74
CA ILE A 297 21.91 9.92 -42.54
C ILE A 297 23.28 10.61 -42.60
N PRO A 298 24.03 10.49 -43.72
CA PRO A 298 25.19 11.36 -43.93
C PRO A 298 24.71 12.80 -44.06
N GLU A 299 25.31 13.72 -43.33
CA GLU A 299 25.28 15.13 -43.72
C GLU A 299 25.96 15.26 -45.08
N ILE A 300 25.17 15.31 -46.15
CA ILE A 300 25.65 15.71 -47.47
C ILE A 300 25.92 17.22 -47.39
N TYR A 301 27.09 17.57 -46.86
CA TYR A 301 27.72 18.85 -47.15
C TYR A 301 27.96 18.89 -48.65
N SER A 302 27.16 19.71 -49.35
CA SER A 302 27.38 20.02 -50.75
C SER A 302 28.54 21.02 -50.85
N ASP A 303 29.78 20.52 -50.86
CA ASP A 303 30.92 21.28 -51.34
C ASP A 303 30.68 21.60 -52.82
N GLY A 304 30.34 22.86 -53.08
CA GLY A 304 30.06 23.42 -54.39
C GLY A 304 31.10 24.47 -54.78
N ASP A 305 32.38 24.11 -54.73
CA ASP A 305 33.46 24.94 -55.26
C ASP A 305 33.62 24.72 -56.78
N ALA A 306 33.39 25.79 -57.57
CA ALA A 306 34.11 26.11 -58.81
C ALA A 306 33.57 27.39 -59.48
N ASP A 307 34.15 28.54 -59.09
CA ASP A 307 34.93 29.44 -59.95
C ASP A 307 34.50 29.85 -61.39
N LEU A 308 34.75 31.14 -61.68
CA LEU A 308 35.06 31.83 -62.97
C LEU A 308 34.05 32.80 -63.64
N ASP A 309 34.56 34.04 -63.76
CA ASP A 309 34.56 34.98 -64.90
C ASP A 309 33.52 36.12 -65.11
N ALA A 310 34.10 37.34 -65.16
CA ALA A 310 33.85 38.52 -66.02
C ALA A 310 32.50 39.27 -66.02
N GLU A 311 32.49 40.51 -65.47
CA GLU A 311 32.84 41.77 -66.18
C GLU A 311 33.25 42.89 -65.20
#